data_AF-D2UAU9-F1
#
_entry.id   AF-D2UAU9-F1
#
_cell.length_a   1.000
_cell.length_b   1.000
_cell.length_c   1.000
_cell.angle_alpha   90.00
_cell.angle_beta   90.00
_cell.angle_gamma   90.00
#
_symmetry.space_group_name_H-M   'P 1'
#
loop_
_entity.id
_entity.type
_entity.pdbx_description
1 polymer ?
#
loop_
_entity_poly.entity_id
_entity_poly.type
_entity_poly.pdbx_seq_one_letter_code
_entity_poly.pdbx_strand_id
1 'polypeptide(L)'
;MKMAIRGAAASLVMGMVVMVGNAFAEGPAVNKAAALSSEKQKVSYAIGMDVARSFEPIAQDIDLNALQRAIENAFKGGKPLLSDEQTKATDTALRTQLAARSGQPAPGVAPGSQPPQVSKENVGLMLGDRAVGPSLARIQKDIDLPTLLGAVRTVFAKGETVMTQEQAAATLQAFGASKQAAMATENREKGNAFLAHNKTQKGVITTPSGLQYMVLRQGSGERPMPTSKVRVNYEGKLLDGTVFDSSYKNGQPAEFMLNQVVPGWSEGVALMPVGSKYRFWIPSNLGYGAKGTPGGPIGPDATLTFDVELLGILK
;
A
#
# COMPACT_ATOMS: atom_id res chain seq x y z
N MET A 1 25.47 -9.53 -4.24
CA MET A 1 24.59 -8.44 -3.75
C MET A 1 23.21 -8.61 -4.37
N LYS A 2 22.17 -8.81 -3.55
CA LYS A 2 20.78 -8.94 -4.00
C LYS A 2 20.35 -7.60 -4.63
N MET A 3 20.25 -7.52 -5.96
CA MET A 3 19.42 -6.49 -6.57
C MET A 3 17.99 -6.84 -6.19
N ALA A 4 17.50 -6.19 -5.13
CA ALA A 4 16.08 -6.03 -4.95
C ALA A 4 15.53 -5.56 -6.30
N ILE A 5 14.74 -6.41 -6.95
CA ILE A 5 13.66 -5.91 -7.80
C ILE A 5 12.89 -5.02 -6.83
N ARG A 6 13.24 -3.73 -6.81
CA ARG A 6 12.31 -2.73 -6.32
C ARG A 6 11.13 -2.97 -7.21
N GLY A 7 10.14 -3.69 -6.69
CA GLY A 7 8.87 -3.79 -7.37
C GLY A 7 8.56 -2.36 -7.76
N ALA A 8 8.38 -2.11 -9.04
CA ALA A 8 7.60 -0.98 -9.50
C ALA A 8 6.17 -1.26 -9.02
N ALA A 9 5.99 -1.27 -7.70
CA ALA A 9 4.77 -0.83 -7.13
C ALA A 9 4.60 0.56 -7.72
N ALA A 10 3.42 0.81 -8.27
CA ALA A 10 2.84 2.14 -8.22
C ALA A 10 2.69 2.48 -6.73
N SER A 11 3.83 2.73 -6.10
CA SER A 11 3.96 3.12 -4.72
C SER A 11 3.60 4.58 -4.74
N LEU A 12 2.32 4.86 -4.50
CA LEU A 12 1.88 6.10 -3.85
C LEU A 12 2.53 6.17 -2.46
N VAL A 13 3.86 6.21 -2.40
CA VAL A 13 4.62 6.54 -1.20
C VAL A 13 4.88 8.03 -1.28
N MET A 14 4.18 8.72 -0.41
CA MET A 14 4.25 10.16 -0.17
C MET A 14 5.65 10.49 0.37
N GLY A 15 6.62 10.68 -0.52
CA GLY A 15 7.95 11.18 -0.20
C GLY A 15 8.04 12.65 -0.59
N MET A 16 8.04 13.56 0.40
CA MET A 16 8.47 14.94 0.18
C MET A 16 9.91 14.92 -0.35
N VAL A 17 10.09 15.28 -1.61
CA VAL A 17 11.39 15.63 -2.16
C VAL A 17 11.37 17.13 -2.42
N VAL A 18 12.15 17.87 -1.63
CA VAL A 18 12.56 19.24 -1.95
C VAL A 18 13.61 19.13 -3.05
N MET A 19 13.25 19.48 -4.28
CA MET A 19 14.22 19.66 -5.38
C MET A 19 14.45 21.14 -5.60
N VAL A 20 15.69 21.55 -5.42
CA VAL A 20 16.25 22.82 -5.87
C VAL A 20 16.26 22.80 -7.40
N GLY A 21 15.66 23.83 -8.00
CA GLY A 21 15.38 23.90 -9.43
C GLY A 21 16.63 24.04 -10.29
N ASN A 22 16.59 23.38 -11.44
CA ASN A 22 17.27 23.83 -12.66
C ASN A 22 16.20 23.96 -13.74
N ALA A 23 16.04 25.18 -14.25
CA ALA A 23 15.07 25.52 -15.28
C ALA A 23 15.47 24.87 -16.62
N PHE A 24 14.63 23.95 -17.10
CA PHE A 24 14.60 23.56 -18.50
C PHE A 24 13.40 24.25 -19.15
N ALA A 25 13.64 24.86 -20.31
CA ALA A 25 12.71 25.72 -21.02
C ALA A 25 11.39 25.01 -21.38
N GLU A 26 10.27 25.64 -21.03
CA GLU A 26 8.91 25.20 -21.33
C GLU A 26 8.57 25.40 -22.82
N GLY A 27 8.34 24.29 -23.54
CA GLY A 27 7.66 24.27 -24.84
C GLY A 27 6.13 24.20 -24.70
N PRO A 28 5.35 24.29 -25.80
CA PRO A 28 3.91 24.57 -25.79
C PRO A 28 3.07 23.33 -25.46
N ALA A 29 3.24 22.75 -24.27
CA ALA A 29 2.40 21.66 -23.76
C ALA A 29 1.09 22.16 -23.11
N VAL A 30 0.87 23.47 -23.09
CA VAL A 30 -0.16 24.11 -22.25
C VAL A 30 -1.61 23.81 -22.69
N ASN A 31 -1.86 23.29 -23.90
CA ASN A 31 -3.23 23.19 -24.45
C ASN A 31 -3.74 21.79 -24.85
N LYS A 32 -2.98 20.70 -24.66
CA LYS A 32 -3.49 19.34 -24.95
C LYS A 32 -4.12 18.64 -23.74
N ALA A 33 -3.79 19.03 -22.51
CA ALA A 33 -4.37 18.44 -21.29
C ALA A 33 -5.91 18.60 -21.23
N ALA A 34 -6.45 19.63 -21.88
CA ALA A 34 -7.90 19.84 -22.06
C ALA A 34 -8.58 18.75 -22.91
N ALA A 35 -7.83 17.95 -23.67
CA ALA A 35 -8.36 16.81 -24.43
C ALA A 35 -8.78 15.64 -23.53
N LEU A 36 -8.31 15.60 -22.28
CA LEU A 36 -8.76 14.63 -21.28
C LEU A 36 -9.97 15.21 -20.55
N SER A 37 -11.17 14.76 -20.94
CA SER A 37 -12.44 15.36 -20.52
C SER A 37 -12.89 14.96 -19.11
N SER A 38 -12.26 13.97 -18.48
CA SER A 38 -12.61 13.50 -17.14
C SER A 38 -11.40 13.35 -16.22
N GLU A 39 -11.62 13.49 -14.90
CA GLU A 39 -10.61 13.21 -13.87
C GLU A 39 -10.08 11.77 -13.99
N LYS A 40 -10.96 10.82 -14.28
CA LYS A 40 -10.62 9.43 -14.55
C LYS A 40 -9.57 9.32 -15.67
N GLN A 41 -9.75 10.01 -16.79
CA GLN A 41 -8.81 10.00 -17.90
C GLN A 41 -7.50 10.71 -17.56
N LYS A 42 -7.54 11.86 -16.85
CA LYS A 42 -6.33 12.56 -16.39
C LYS A 42 -5.47 11.66 -15.50
N VAL A 43 -6.08 11.03 -14.50
CA VAL A 43 -5.40 10.07 -13.61
C VAL A 43 -4.84 8.91 -14.41
N SER A 44 -5.62 8.34 -15.31
CA SER A 44 -5.19 7.20 -16.14
C SER A 44 -4.00 7.54 -17.03
N TYR A 45 -4.02 8.70 -17.67
CA TYR A 45 -2.92 9.17 -18.51
C TYR A 45 -1.67 9.45 -17.67
N ALA A 46 -1.81 10.11 -16.52
CA ALA A 46 -0.70 10.37 -15.61
C ALA A 46 -0.05 9.07 -15.10
N ILE A 47 -0.85 8.06 -14.75
CA ILE A 47 -0.35 6.73 -14.37
C ILE A 47 0.35 6.07 -15.55
N GLY A 48 -0.21 6.15 -16.76
CA GLY A 48 0.43 5.59 -17.95
C GLY A 48 1.80 6.23 -18.24
N MET A 49 1.94 7.55 -18.04
CA MET A 49 3.25 8.22 -18.13
C MET A 49 4.23 7.77 -17.05
N ASP A 50 3.76 7.50 -15.83
CA ASP A 50 4.60 7.01 -14.72
C ASP A 50 5.06 5.56 -14.95
N VAL A 51 4.14 4.69 -15.38
CA VAL A 51 4.42 3.31 -15.79
C VAL A 51 5.45 3.29 -16.92
N ALA A 52 5.25 4.09 -17.97
CA ALA A 52 6.17 4.12 -19.10
C ALA A 52 7.57 4.56 -18.69
N ARG A 53 7.71 5.64 -17.92
CA ARG A 53 9.02 6.09 -17.43
C ARG A 53 9.72 5.04 -16.57
N SER A 54 8.96 4.32 -15.74
CA SER A 54 9.50 3.24 -14.90
C SER A 54 10.11 2.08 -15.72
N PHE A 55 9.66 1.89 -16.96
CA PHE A 55 10.10 0.81 -17.84
C PHE A 55 10.81 1.29 -19.10
N GLU A 56 11.16 2.57 -19.20
CA GLU A 56 11.86 3.15 -20.35
C GLU A 56 13.13 2.38 -20.74
N PRO A 57 14.00 1.91 -19.81
CA PRO A 57 15.21 1.16 -20.17
C PRO A 57 14.96 -0.15 -20.91
N ILE A 58 13.75 -0.71 -20.79
CA ILE A 58 13.33 -1.97 -21.41
C ILE A 58 12.17 -1.78 -22.40
N ALA A 59 11.84 -0.53 -22.77
CA ALA A 59 10.67 -0.23 -23.61
C ALA A 59 10.63 -1.04 -24.90
N GLN A 60 11.80 -1.25 -25.53
CA GLN A 60 11.92 -2.03 -26.77
C GLN A 60 11.67 -3.54 -26.61
N ASP A 61 11.68 -4.04 -25.38
CA ASP A 61 11.51 -5.46 -25.04
C ASP A 61 10.11 -5.77 -24.51
N ILE A 62 9.21 -4.80 -24.47
CA ILE A 62 7.85 -4.98 -23.93
C ILE A 62 6.86 -5.16 -25.06
N ASP A 63 6.10 -6.25 -25.04
CA ASP A 63 4.86 -6.36 -25.80
C ASP A 63 3.71 -5.71 -25.02
N LEU A 64 3.17 -4.61 -25.55
CA LEU A 64 2.09 -3.86 -24.91
C LEU A 64 0.73 -4.56 -24.95
N ASN A 65 0.48 -5.44 -25.91
CA ASN A 65 -0.75 -6.24 -25.95
C ASN A 65 -0.70 -7.32 -24.88
N ALA A 66 0.48 -7.92 -24.68
CA ALA A 66 0.73 -8.86 -23.60
C ALA A 66 0.60 -8.19 -22.22
N LEU A 67 1.16 -6.99 -22.06
CA LEU A 67 0.99 -6.15 -20.86
C LEU A 67 -0.49 -5.87 -20.59
N GLN A 68 -1.24 -5.44 -21.60
CA GLN A 68 -2.68 -5.20 -21.49
C GLN A 68 -3.43 -6.44 -21.03
N ARG A 69 -3.19 -7.60 -21.68
CA ARG A 69 -3.84 -8.86 -21.35
C ARG A 69 -3.61 -9.28 -19.88
N ALA A 70 -2.39 -9.10 -19.38
CA ALA A 70 -2.06 -9.39 -17.99
C ALA A 70 -2.72 -8.41 -17.00
N ILE A 71 -2.79 -7.11 -17.32
CA ILE A 71 -3.52 -6.13 -16.50
C ILE A 71 -5.02 -6.47 -16.44
N GLU A 72 -5.64 -6.77 -17.58
CA GLU A 72 -7.06 -7.16 -17.66
C GLU A 72 -7.34 -8.46 -16.89
N ASN A 73 -6.43 -9.43 -16.96
CA ASN A 73 -6.51 -10.65 -16.17
C ASN A 73 -6.46 -10.34 -14.65
N ALA A 74 -5.56 -9.45 -14.22
CA ALA A 74 -5.50 -9.01 -12.82
C ALA A 74 -6.78 -8.29 -12.36
N PHE A 75 -7.40 -7.46 -13.22
CA PHE A 75 -8.68 -6.80 -12.92
C PHE A 75 -9.82 -7.80 -12.70
N LYS A 76 -9.77 -8.94 -13.40
CA LYS A 76 -10.70 -10.06 -13.23
C LYS A 76 -10.38 -10.95 -12.01
N GLY A 77 -9.34 -10.62 -11.24
CA GLY A 77 -8.87 -11.45 -10.13
C GLY A 77 -8.23 -12.77 -10.57
N GLY A 78 -7.78 -12.83 -11.83
CA GLY A 78 -7.10 -14.01 -12.39
C GLY A 78 -5.74 -14.25 -11.74
N LYS A 79 -5.29 -15.51 -11.79
CA LYS A 79 -3.91 -15.88 -11.44
C LYS A 79 -2.95 -15.36 -12.52
N PRO A 80 -1.66 -15.12 -12.20
CA PRO A 80 -0.66 -14.75 -13.19
C PRO A 80 -0.69 -15.63 -14.44
N LEU A 81 -0.60 -15.02 -15.62
CA LEU A 81 -0.56 -15.70 -16.91
C LEU A 81 0.80 -16.36 -17.17
N LEU A 82 1.89 -15.83 -16.58
CA LEU A 82 3.16 -16.55 -16.49
C LEU A 82 3.26 -17.40 -15.22
N SER A 83 3.76 -18.63 -15.38
CA SER A 83 4.21 -19.42 -14.24
C SER A 83 5.40 -18.77 -13.52
N ASP A 84 5.65 -19.16 -12.27
CA ASP A 84 6.81 -18.68 -11.52
C ASP A 84 8.13 -19.05 -12.19
N GLU A 85 8.20 -20.22 -12.83
CA GLU A 85 9.39 -20.67 -13.57
C GLU A 85 9.62 -19.81 -14.82
N GLN A 86 8.57 -19.59 -15.63
CA GLN A 86 8.65 -18.71 -16.79
C GLN A 86 9.00 -17.28 -16.39
N THR A 87 8.48 -16.82 -15.25
CA THR A 87 8.77 -15.47 -14.72
C THR A 87 10.26 -15.35 -14.39
N LYS A 88 10.82 -16.32 -13.66
CA LYS A 88 12.25 -16.34 -13.31
C LYS A 88 13.14 -16.44 -14.54
N ALA A 89 12.77 -17.27 -15.51
CA ALA A 89 13.51 -17.40 -16.76
C ALA A 89 13.51 -16.08 -17.55
N THR A 90 12.35 -15.41 -17.63
CA THR A 90 12.19 -14.13 -18.32
C THR A 90 12.98 -13.01 -17.64
N ASP A 91 12.91 -12.89 -16.31
CA ASP A 91 13.71 -11.92 -15.53
C ASP A 91 15.22 -12.15 -15.73
N THR A 92 15.66 -13.41 -15.65
CA THR A 92 17.07 -13.78 -15.85
C THR A 92 17.53 -13.40 -17.25
N ALA A 93 16.77 -13.77 -18.29
CA ALA A 93 17.13 -13.45 -19.67
C ALA A 93 17.15 -11.93 -19.90
N LEU A 94 16.18 -11.19 -19.37
CA LEU A 94 16.11 -9.72 -19.49
C LEU A 94 17.31 -9.04 -18.83
N ARG A 95 17.68 -9.46 -17.61
CA ARG A 95 18.88 -8.95 -16.93
C ARG A 95 20.15 -9.20 -17.73
N THR A 96 20.30 -10.40 -18.27
CA THR A 96 21.44 -10.80 -19.10
C THR A 96 21.52 -9.96 -20.37
N GLN A 97 20.39 -9.71 -21.03
CA GLN A 97 20.32 -8.87 -22.22
C GLN A 97 20.63 -7.40 -21.90
N LEU A 98 20.14 -6.86 -20.79
CA LEU A 98 20.45 -5.52 -20.32
C LEU A 98 21.93 -5.35 -19.97
N ALA A 99 22.52 -6.32 -19.26
CA ALA A 99 23.95 -6.32 -18.95
C ALA A 99 24.78 -6.26 -20.24
N ALA A 100 24.46 -7.12 -21.21
CA ALA A 100 25.12 -7.13 -22.52
C ALA A 100 25.01 -5.79 -23.27
N ARG A 101 23.82 -5.14 -23.27
CA ARG A 101 23.63 -3.82 -23.88
C ARG A 101 24.42 -2.71 -23.20
N SER A 102 24.59 -2.80 -21.88
CA SER A 102 25.37 -1.85 -21.08
C SER A 102 26.88 -2.12 -21.09
N GLY A 103 27.35 -3.16 -21.81
CA GLY A 103 28.76 -3.56 -21.82
C GLY A 103 29.24 -4.21 -20.52
N GLN A 104 28.31 -4.60 -19.63
CA GLN A 104 28.64 -5.29 -18.39
C GLN A 104 28.71 -6.82 -18.58
N PRO A 105 29.56 -7.52 -17.81
CA PRO A 105 29.60 -8.98 -17.81
C PRO A 105 28.22 -9.54 -17.43
N ALA A 106 27.64 -10.29 -18.35
CA ALA A 106 26.35 -10.94 -18.13
C ALA A 106 26.54 -12.21 -17.28
N PRO A 107 25.85 -12.37 -16.13
CA PRO A 107 26.01 -13.53 -15.27
C PRO A 107 25.72 -14.84 -16.01
N GLY A 108 26.68 -15.77 -16.01
CA GLY A 108 26.52 -17.07 -16.65
C GLY A 108 26.65 -17.08 -18.18
N VAL A 109 27.07 -15.97 -18.80
CA VAL A 109 27.32 -15.86 -20.23
C VAL A 109 28.82 -15.67 -20.47
N ALA A 110 29.42 -16.50 -21.32
CA ALA A 110 30.84 -16.40 -21.65
C ALA A 110 31.14 -15.07 -22.38
N PRO A 111 32.26 -14.39 -22.11
CA PRO A 111 32.65 -13.17 -22.83
C PRO A 111 32.63 -13.41 -24.36
N GLY A 112 31.87 -12.59 -25.09
CA GLY A 112 31.74 -12.69 -26.55
C GLY A 112 30.62 -13.61 -27.08
N SER A 113 29.85 -14.28 -26.22
CA SER A 113 28.67 -15.05 -26.63
C SER A 113 27.41 -14.18 -26.72
N GLN A 114 26.52 -14.48 -27.68
CA GLN A 114 25.26 -13.75 -27.84
C GLN A 114 24.35 -13.99 -26.64
N PRO A 115 23.79 -12.94 -26.01
CA PRO A 115 22.85 -13.10 -24.90
C PRO A 115 21.58 -13.82 -25.37
N PRO A 116 20.92 -14.58 -24.48
CA PRO A 116 19.65 -15.23 -24.80
C PRO A 116 18.61 -14.21 -25.27
N GLN A 117 17.86 -14.54 -26.33
CA GLN A 117 16.75 -13.71 -26.76
C GLN A 117 15.64 -13.75 -25.72
N VAL A 118 15.16 -12.57 -25.35
CA VAL A 118 14.04 -12.41 -24.42
C VAL A 118 12.75 -12.31 -25.22
N SER A 119 11.76 -13.14 -24.85
CA SER A 119 10.41 -13.02 -25.41
C SER A 119 9.75 -11.73 -24.94
N LYS A 120 9.45 -10.82 -25.88
CA LYS A 120 8.76 -9.56 -25.56
C LYS A 120 7.37 -9.78 -24.98
N GLU A 121 6.69 -10.82 -25.47
CA GLU A 121 5.40 -11.25 -24.93
C GLU A 121 5.52 -11.63 -23.45
N ASN A 122 6.54 -12.43 -23.10
CA ASN A 122 6.77 -12.82 -21.71
C ASN A 122 7.14 -11.64 -20.83
N VAL A 123 7.91 -10.66 -21.34
CA VAL A 123 8.22 -9.43 -20.59
C VAL A 123 6.93 -8.64 -20.34
N GLY A 124 6.10 -8.43 -21.36
CA GLY A 124 4.82 -7.73 -21.22
C GLY A 124 3.90 -8.41 -20.21
N LEU A 125 3.70 -9.72 -20.33
CA LEU A 125 2.94 -10.52 -19.38
C LEU A 125 3.52 -10.44 -17.96
N MET A 126 4.84 -10.61 -17.80
CA MET A 126 5.53 -10.54 -16.51
C MET A 126 5.30 -9.19 -15.82
N LEU A 127 5.46 -8.08 -16.53
CA LEU A 127 5.24 -6.73 -15.98
C LEU A 127 3.78 -6.52 -15.60
N GLY A 128 2.84 -6.98 -16.43
CA GLY A 128 1.42 -6.88 -16.13
C GLY A 128 1.01 -7.74 -14.93
N ASP A 129 1.49 -8.96 -14.83
CA ASP A 129 1.13 -9.90 -13.76
C ASP A 129 1.76 -9.52 -12.41
N ARG A 130 3.00 -9.03 -12.42
CA ARG A 130 3.82 -8.90 -11.20
C ARG A 130 3.95 -7.46 -10.70
N ALA A 131 3.85 -6.47 -11.57
CA ALA A 131 4.09 -5.07 -11.21
C ALA A 131 2.83 -4.21 -11.38
N VAL A 132 2.35 -4.11 -12.63
CA VAL A 132 1.34 -3.12 -13.00
C VAL A 132 -0.06 -3.59 -12.61
N GLY A 133 -0.47 -4.79 -13.00
CA GLY A 133 -1.81 -5.32 -12.81
C GLY A 133 -2.27 -5.35 -11.35
N PRO A 134 -1.54 -5.97 -10.41
CA PRO A 134 -1.93 -6.00 -9.00
C PRO A 134 -2.05 -4.60 -8.36
N SER A 135 -1.19 -3.67 -8.79
CA SER A 135 -1.22 -2.28 -8.30
C SER A 135 -2.47 -1.54 -8.80
N LEU A 136 -2.76 -1.66 -10.11
CA LEU A 136 -3.91 -1.03 -10.73
C LEU A 136 -5.24 -1.66 -10.32
N ALA A 137 -5.27 -2.96 -10.01
CA ALA A 137 -6.49 -3.67 -9.60
C ALA A 137 -7.15 -3.03 -8.36
N ARG A 138 -6.35 -2.45 -7.45
CA ARG A 138 -6.83 -1.77 -6.24
C ARG A 138 -7.60 -0.48 -6.53
N ILE A 139 -7.31 0.15 -7.67
CA ILE A 139 -7.91 1.42 -8.11
C ILE A 139 -8.64 1.27 -9.44
N GLN A 140 -8.95 0.05 -9.89
CA GLN A 140 -9.47 -0.23 -11.23
C GLN A 140 -10.72 0.59 -11.60
N LYS A 141 -11.55 0.94 -10.60
CA LYS A 141 -12.77 1.75 -10.81
C LYS A 141 -12.44 3.18 -11.25
N ASP A 142 -11.27 3.67 -10.87
CA ASP A 142 -10.75 5.01 -11.14
C ASP A 142 -9.86 5.07 -12.39
N ILE A 143 -9.71 3.95 -13.11
CA ILE A 143 -8.81 3.84 -14.26
C ILE A 143 -9.59 3.59 -15.55
N ASP A 144 -9.23 4.34 -16.58
CA ASP A 144 -9.53 4.10 -17.98
C ASP A 144 -8.30 3.46 -18.64
N LEU A 145 -8.35 2.13 -18.79
CA LEU A 145 -7.23 1.35 -19.29
C LEU A 145 -6.80 1.76 -20.72
N PRO A 146 -7.71 2.05 -21.67
CA PRO A 146 -7.32 2.55 -22.99
C PRO A 146 -6.50 3.84 -22.92
N THR A 147 -6.91 4.81 -22.10
CA THR A 147 -6.19 6.08 -21.91
C THR A 147 -4.81 5.85 -21.29
N LEU A 148 -4.71 4.98 -20.28
CA LEU A 148 -3.45 4.60 -19.64
C LEU A 148 -2.48 3.99 -20.64
N LEU A 149 -2.91 2.99 -21.41
CA LEU A 149 -2.06 2.33 -22.41
C LEU A 149 -1.73 3.25 -23.58
N GLY A 150 -2.63 4.19 -23.91
CA GLY A 150 -2.35 5.27 -24.85
C GLY A 150 -1.15 6.10 -24.40
N ALA A 151 -1.12 6.54 -23.15
CA ALA A 151 0.02 7.27 -22.58
C ALA A 151 1.31 6.44 -22.60
N VAL A 152 1.23 5.14 -22.27
CA VAL A 152 2.41 4.25 -22.34
C VAL A 152 2.98 4.17 -23.75
N ARG A 153 2.11 4.00 -24.76
CA ARG A 153 2.51 3.99 -26.18
C ARG A 153 3.15 5.32 -26.58
N THR A 154 2.55 6.45 -26.22
CA THR A 154 3.09 7.78 -26.53
C THR A 154 4.49 7.97 -25.97
N VAL A 155 4.71 7.65 -24.69
CA VAL A 155 6.02 7.82 -24.04
C VAL A 155 7.07 6.88 -24.65
N PHE A 156 6.75 5.59 -24.85
CA PHE A 156 7.69 4.63 -25.47
C PHE A 156 8.07 5.01 -26.91
N ALA A 157 7.14 5.62 -27.66
CA ALA A 157 7.40 6.13 -29.00
C ALA A 157 8.15 7.48 -29.00
N LYS A 158 8.49 8.03 -27.82
CA LYS A 158 9.04 9.39 -27.65
C LYS A 158 8.16 10.46 -28.32
N GLY A 159 6.85 10.22 -28.34
CA GLY A 159 5.85 11.12 -28.86
C GLY A 159 5.55 12.27 -27.91
N GLU A 160 4.85 13.28 -28.42
CA GLU A 160 4.41 14.43 -27.63
C GLU A 160 3.29 14.02 -26.66
N THR A 161 3.50 14.22 -25.36
CA THR A 161 2.54 13.85 -24.32
C THR A 161 1.44 14.90 -24.17
N VAL A 162 0.25 14.44 -23.75
CA VAL A 162 -0.93 15.29 -23.56
C VAL A 162 -0.83 16.14 -22.28
N MET A 163 0.01 15.73 -21.33
CA MET A 163 0.34 16.48 -20.12
C MET A 163 1.86 16.50 -19.90
N THR A 164 2.36 17.52 -19.20
CA THR A 164 3.76 17.58 -18.77
C THR A 164 4.02 16.61 -17.63
N GLN A 165 5.30 16.41 -17.31
CA GLN A 165 5.70 15.62 -16.16
C GLN A 165 5.21 16.21 -14.84
N GLU A 166 5.27 17.52 -14.69
CA GLU A 166 4.79 18.25 -13.51
C GLU A 166 3.28 18.11 -13.36
N GLN A 167 2.53 18.24 -14.47
CA GLN A 167 1.08 18.04 -14.49
C GLN A 167 0.71 16.60 -14.13
N ALA A 168 1.43 15.60 -14.66
CA ALA A 168 1.22 14.20 -14.30
C ALA A 168 1.49 13.97 -12.81
N ALA A 169 2.60 14.48 -12.27
CA ALA A 169 2.94 14.35 -10.85
C ALA A 169 1.90 15.02 -9.94
N ALA A 170 1.47 16.24 -10.27
CA ALA A 170 0.42 16.95 -9.54
C ALA A 170 -0.91 16.20 -9.58
N THR A 171 -1.27 15.62 -10.73
CA THR A 171 -2.48 14.80 -10.89
C THR A 171 -2.44 13.57 -9.99
N LEU A 172 -1.32 12.85 -9.95
CA LEU A 172 -1.13 11.67 -9.10
C LEU A 172 -1.16 12.03 -7.61
N GLN A 173 -0.54 13.14 -7.22
CA GLN A 173 -0.57 13.64 -5.85
C GLN A 173 -1.99 14.00 -5.40
N ALA A 174 -2.74 14.73 -6.24
CA ALA A 174 -4.12 15.09 -5.97
C ALA A 174 -5.03 13.86 -5.88
N PHE A 175 -4.83 12.89 -6.78
CA PHE A 175 -5.55 11.61 -6.74
C PHE A 175 -5.27 10.84 -5.44
N GLY A 176 -3.99 10.72 -5.06
CA GLY A 176 -3.59 10.09 -3.80
C GLY A 176 -4.22 10.77 -2.58
N ALA A 177 -4.20 12.11 -2.53
CA ALA A 177 -4.82 12.88 -1.45
C ALA A 177 -6.34 12.69 -1.40
N SER A 178 -7.01 12.69 -2.57
CA SER A 178 -8.45 12.44 -2.69
C SER A 178 -8.81 11.03 -2.19
N LYS A 179 -8.02 10.01 -2.54
CA LYS A 179 -8.23 8.64 -2.05
C LYS A 179 -8.05 8.54 -0.55
N GLN A 180 -7.04 9.18 0.02
CA GLN A 180 -6.86 9.23 1.48
C GLN A 180 -8.02 9.93 2.18
N ALA A 181 -8.51 11.05 1.64
CA ALA A 181 -9.65 11.78 2.20
C ALA A 181 -10.97 10.97 2.12
N ALA A 182 -11.20 10.27 1.01
CA ALA A 182 -12.34 9.38 0.84
C ALA A 182 -12.29 8.21 1.84
N MET A 183 -11.12 7.55 1.97
CA MET A 183 -10.92 6.50 2.96
C MET A 183 -11.11 7.00 4.40
N ALA A 184 -10.61 8.20 4.72
CA ALA A 184 -10.78 8.80 6.05
C ALA A 184 -12.26 9.04 6.36
N THR A 185 -13.01 9.55 5.37
CA THR A 185 -14.46 9.78 5.50
C THR A 185 -15.20 8.47 5.72
N GLU A 186 -14.94 7.47 4.87
CA GLU A 186 -15.55 6.15 4.98
C GLU A 186 -15.25 5.47 6.32
N ASN A 187 -13.98 5.48 6.75
CA ASN A 187 -13.56 4.91 8.03
C ASN A 187 -14.19 5.62 9.22
N ARG A 188 -14.28 6.95 9.18
CA ARG A 188 -14.90 7.75 10.24
C ARG A 188 -16.40 7.46 10.34
N GLU A 189 -17.11 7.41 9.21
CA GLU A 189 -18.53 7.09 9.18
C GLU A 189 -18.80 5.68 9.69
N LYS A 190 -18.08 4.68 9.16
CA LYS A 190 -18.18 3.28 9.60
C LYS A 190 -17.82 3.12 11.07
N GLY A 191 -16.75 3.77 11.51
CA GLY A 191 -16.30 3.76 12.90
C GLY A 191 -17.33 4.35 13.84
N ASN A 192 -17.86 5.53 13.53
CA ASN A 192 -18.89 6.20 14.32
C ASN A 192 -20.18 5.39 14.38
N ALA A 193 -20.64 4.85 13.25
CA ALA A 193 -21.83 4.01 13.18
C ALA A 193 -21.64 2.72 14.01
N PHE A 194 -20.47 2.07 13.86
CA PHE A 194 -20.13 0.88 14.62
C PHE A 194 -20.13 1.18 16.12
N LEU A 195 -19.42 2.21 16.58
CA LEU A 195 -19.32 2.58 18.00
C LEU A 195 -20.68 3.01 18.57
N ALA A 196 -21.51 3.70 17.80
CA ALA A 196 -22.86 4.08 18.22
C ALA A 196 -23.78 2.87 18.43
N HIS A 197 -23.62 1.82 17.63
CA HIS A 197 -24.32 0.55 17.80
C HIS A 197 -23.69 -0.31 18.91
N ASN A 198 -22.37 -0.35 18.99
CA ASN A 198 -21.65 -1.22 19.91
C ASN A 198 -21.88 -0.84 21.37
N LYS A 199 -22.01 0.46 21.68
CA LYS A 199 -22.31 0.93 23.04
C LYS A 199 -23.66 0.47 23.59
N THR A 200 -24.59 0.00 22.74
CA THR A 200 -25.89 -0.52 23.18
C THR A 200 -25.87 -2.02 23.42
N GLN A 201 -24.77 -2.70 23.09
CA GLN A 201 -24.63 -4.14 23.27
C GLN A 201 -24.41 -4.47 24.76
N LYS A 202 -25.01 -5.58 25.20
CA LYS A 202 -24.88 -6.04 26.59
C LYS A 202 -23.41 -6.32 26.94
N GLY A 203 -22.95 -5.75 28.05
CA GLY A 203 -21.58 -5.94 28.54
C GLY A 203 -20.56 -4.97 27.97
N VAL A 204 -20.95 -4.11 27.02
CA VAL A 204 -20.10 -3.01 26.55
C VAL A 204 -20.20 -1.83 27.51
N ILE A 205 -19.05 -1.31 27.92
CA ILE A 205 -18.90 -0.14 28.77
C ILE A 205 -18.19 0.95 27.97
N THR A 206 -18.71 2.18 28.02
CA THR A 206 -18.10 3.35 27.38
C THR A 206 -17.49 4.25 28.46
N THR A 207 -16.22 4.61 28.31
CA THR A 207 -15.55 5.57 29.20
C THR A 207 -15.80 7.02 28.74
N PRO A 208 -15.51 8.03 29.57
CA PRO A 208 -15.67 9.43 29.18
C PRO A 208 -14.84 9.86 27.95
N SER A 209 -13.71 9.20 27.67
CA SER A 209 -12.89 9.48 26.49
C SER A 209 -13.50 8.94 25.18
N GLY A 210 -14.52 8.10 25.29
CA GLY A 210 -15.15 7.40 24.17
C GLY A 210 -14.58 6.00 23.91
N LEU A 211 -13.58 5.55 24.67
CA LEU A 211 -13.14 4.15 24.64
C LEU A 211 -14.32 3.25 25.00
N GLN A 212 -14.54 2.21 24.20
CA GLN A 212 -15.50 1.16 24.53
C GLN A 212 -14.75 -0.13 24.85
N TYR A 213 -15.22 -0.86 25.85
CA TYR A 213 -14.64 -2.14 26.20
C TYR A 213 -15.66 -3.14 26.71
N MET A 214 -15.30 -4.41 26.67
CA MET A 214 -16.07 -5.51 27.24
C MET A 214 -15.13 -6.46 27.96
N VAL A 215 -15.53 -6.86 29.16
CA VAL A 215 -14.80 -7.86 29.94
C VAL A 215 -15.11 -9.25 29.39
N LEU A 216 -14.13 -9.91 28.75
CA LEU A 216 -14.28 -11.29 28.27
C LEU A 216 -13.97 -12.30 29.36
N ARG A 217 -12.95 -12.01 30.17
CA ARG A 217 -12.58 -12.79 31.35
C ARG A 217 -12.07 -11.84 32.43
N GLN A 218 -12.66 -11.91 33.62
CA GLN A 218 -12.22 -11.12 34.75
C GLN A 218 -10.95 -11.74 35.37
N GLY A 219 -9.97 -10.89 35.66
CA GLY A 219 -8.78 -11.24 36.44
C GLY A 219 -8.91 -10.78 37.88
N SER A 220 -7.98 -11.20 38.73
CA SER A 220 -7.97 -10.91 40.17
C SER A 220 -6.66 -10.29 40.66
N GLY A 221 -5.69 -10.04 39.78
CA GLY A 221 -4.42 -9.42 40.15
C GLY A 221 -4.49 -7.90 40.23
N GLU A 222 -3.35 -7.28 40.50
CA GLU A 222 -3.22 -5.82 40.55
C GLU A 222 -3.49 -5.17 39.19
N ARG A 223 -3.84 -3.87 39.21
CA ARG A 223 -3.97 -3.06 37.99
C ARG A 223 -2.66 -2.32 37.71
N PRO A 224 -2.22 -2.21 36.44
CA PRO A 224 -1.02 -1.46 36.10
C PRO A 224 -1.23 0.03 36.31
N MET A 225 -0.16 0.73 36.70
CA MET A 225 -0.11 2.19 36.65
C MET A 225 0.09 2.66 35.20
N PRO A 226 -0.27 3.90 34.84
CA PRO A 226 -0.04 4.43 33.49
C PRO A 226 1.42 4.42 33.01
N THR A 227 2.38 4.31 33.93
CA THR A 227 3.82 4.22 33.64
C THR A 227 4.37 2.79 33.73
N SER A 228 3.53 1.80 34.06
CA SER A 228 3.95 0.41 34.19
C SER A 228 4.38 -0.18 32.86
N LYS A 229 5.38 -1.06 32.94
CA LYS A 229 5.67 -2.02 31.89
C LYS A 229 4.76 -3.23 32.05
N VAL A 230 4.05 -3.64 31.01
CA VAL A 230 3.11 -4.76 31.05
C VAL A 230 3.52 -5.85 30.09
N ARG A 231 3.19 -7.10 30.43
CA ARG A 231 3.28 -8.25 29.53
C ARG A 231 1.88 -8.70 29.13
N VAL A 232 1.63 -8.82 27.84
CA VAL A 232 0.30 -9.06 27.28
C VAL A 232 0.34 -10.08 26.15
N ASN A 233 -0.74 -10.85 26.01
CA ASN A 233 -1.11 -11.37 24.70
C ASN A 233 -2.16 -10.44 24.08
N TYR A 234 -2.10 -10.23 22.78
CA TYR A 234 -3.08 -9.38 22.11
C TYR A 234 -3.25 -9.71 20.64
N GLU A 235 -4.39 -9.29 20.10
CA GLU A 235 -4.68 -9.28 18.66
C GLU A 235 -5.41 -7.99 18.29
N GLY A 236 -4.83 -7.22 17.37
CA GLY A 236 -5.38 -5.98 16.82
C GLY A 236 -5.99 -6.20 15.44
N LYS A 237 -7.23 -5.75 15.26
CA LYS A 237 -8.00 -5.85 14.01
C LYS A 237 -8.65 -4.54 13.62
N LEU A 238 -8.75 -4.31 12.32
CA LEU A 238 -9.68 -3.32 11.77
C LEU A 238 -11.13 -3.84 11.86
N LEU A 239 -12.11 -2.95 11.67
CA LEU A 239 -13.53 -3.33 11.69
C LEU A 239 -13.93 -4.31 10.57
N ASP A 240 -13.15 -4.39 9.49
CA ASP A 240 -13.33 -5.37 8.41
C ASP A 240 -12.75 -6.76 8.73
N GLY A 241 -12.15 -6.94 9.92
CA GLY A 241 -11.53 -8.18 10.38
C GLY A 241 -10.06 -8.33 10.02
N THR A 242 -9.47 -7.40 9.27
CA THR A 242 -8.04 -7.42 8.91
C THR A 242 -7.19 -7.33 10.18
N VAL A 243 -6.43 -8.39 10.46
CA VAL A 243 -5.45 -8.43 11.55
C VAL A 243 -4.22 -7.65 11.15
N PHE A 244 -3.94 -6.54 11.84
CA PHE A 244 -2.76 -5.71 11.58
C PHE A 244 -1.59 -6.00 12.53
N ASP A 245 -1.86 -6.51 13.74
CA ASP A 245 -0.84 -6.89 14.71
C ASP A 245 -1.35 -7.99 15.64
N SER A 246 -0.49 -8.92 16.06
CA SER A 246 -0.88 -10.05 16.91
C SER A 246 0.34 -10.70 17.57
N SER A 247 0.34 -10.77 18.91
CA SER A 247 1.37 -11.51 19.65
C SER A 247 1.27 -13.01 19.42
N TYR A 248 0.06 -13.53 19.17
CA TYR A 248 -0.18 -14.95 18.91
C TYR A 248 0.50 -15.41 17.62
N LYS A 249 0.48 -14.58 16.56
CA LYS A 249 1.20 -14.86 15.31
C LYS A 249 2.72 -14.92 15.50
N ASN A 250 3.23 -14.15 16.46
CA ASN A 250 4.66 -14.11 16.79
C ASN A 250 5.09 -15.20 17.79
N GLY A 251 4.14 -16.00 18.30
CA GLY A 251 4.40 -17.15 19.17
C GLY A 251 4.83 -16.81 20.60
N GLN A 252 4.88 -15.53 20.98
CA GLN A 252 5.29 -15.11 22.32
C GLN A 252 4.54 -13.84 22.78
N PRO A 253 4.33 -13.67 24.09
CA PRO A 253 3.75 -12.44 24.63
C PRO A 253 4.59 -11.21 24.28
N ALA A 254 3.92 -10.07 24.16
CA ALA A 254 4.57 -8.79 23.93
C ALA A 254 4.70 -8.00 25.24
N GLU A 255 5.69 -7.12 25.29
CA GLU A 255 5.92 -6.23 26.41
C GLU A 255 5.82 -4.78 25.94
N PHE A 256 5.04 -3.98 26.67
CA PHE A 256 4.83 -2.57 26.33
C PHE A 256 4.98 -1.70 27.56
N MET A 257 5.47 -0.49 27.35
CA MET A 257 5.35 0.58 28.34
C MET A 257 4.03 1.31 28.09
N LEU A 258 3.15 1.39 29.11
CA LEU A 258 1.80 1.94 28.90
C LEU A 258 1.78 3.41 28.48
N ASN A 259 2.85 4.16 28.71
CA ASN A 259 3.00 5.55 28.25
C ASN A 259 3.61 5.68 26.83
N GLN A 260 3.91 4.57 26.15
CA GLN A 260 4.48 4.54 24.79
C GLN A 260 3.53 3.91 23.75
N VAL A 261 2.31 3.58 24.15
CA VAL A 261 1.26 3.04 23.28
C VAL A 261 0.19 4.09 23.01
N VAL A 262 -0.74 3.79 22.09
CA VAL A 262 -1.83 4.72 21.76
C VAL A 262 -2.72 4.99 22.99
N PRO A 263 -3.32 6.19 23.13
CA PRO A 263 -4.04 6.60 24.34
C PRO A 263 -5.13 5.61 24.80
N GLY A 264 -5.89 5.03 23.86
CA GLY A 264 -6.93 4.06 24.19
C GLY A 264 -6.39 2.75 24.77
N TRP A 265 -5.16 2.37 24.40
CA TRP A 265 -4.46 1.22 25.01
C TRP A 265 -3.98 1.56 26.42
N SER A 266 -3.36 2.73 26.60
CA SER A 266 -2.91 3.21 27.92
C SER A 266 -4.06 3.25 28.92
N GLU A 267 -5.20 3.81 28.49
CA GLU A 267 -6.43 3.88 29.29
C GLU A 267 -7.01 2.48 29.53
N GLY A 268 -7.25 1.71 28.47
CA GLY A 268 -7.92 0.42 28.56
C GLY A 268 -7.18 -0.62 29.41
N VAL A 269 -5.86 -0.73 29.23
CA VAL A 269 -5.05 -1.70 30.00
C VAL A 269 -4.91 -1.29 31.46
N ALA A 270 -4.93 0.01 31.78
CA ALA A 270 -4.97 0.47 33.18
C ALA A 270 -6.24 0.04 33.94
N LEU A 271 -7.35 -0.25 33.22
CA LEU A 271 -8.58 -0.77 33.82
C LEU A 271 -8.51 -2.27 34.14
N MET A 272 -7.59 -2.99 33.50
CA MET A 272 -7.49 -4.44 33.55
C MET A 272 -6.76 -4.92 34.82
N PRO A 273 -7.40 -5.73 35.67
CA PRO A 273 -6.68 -6.54 36.65
C PRO A 273 -5.78 -7.56 35.92
N VAL A 274 -4.59 -7.84 36.44
CA VAL A 274 -3.75 -8.92 35.92
C VAL A 274 -4.53 -10.25 35.89
N GLY A 275 -4.36 -11.01 34.82
CA GLY A 275 -5.08 -12.25 34.51
C GLY A 275 -6.36 -12.05 33.68
N SER A 276 -6.82 -10.82 33.52
CA SER A 276 -8.02 -10.50 32.74
C SER A 276 -7.78 -10.56 31.24
N LYS A 277 -8.89 -10.77 30.50
CA LYS A 277 -8.94 -10.63 29.05
C LYS A 277 -10.08 -9.71 28.66
N TYR A 278 -9.77 -8.57 28.07
CA TYR A 278 -10.74 -7.54 27.68
C TYR A 278 -10.74 -7.41 26.15
N ARG A 279 -11.90 -7.03 25.60
CA ARG A 279 -12.01 -6.52 24.23
C ARG A 279 -12.13 -5.00 24.29
N PHE A 280 -11.36 -4.30 23.48
CA PHE A 280 -11.40 -2.85 23.32
C PHE A 280 -11.86 -2.50 21.91
N TRP A 281 -12.68 -1.46 21.81
CA TRP A 281 -12.97 -0.74 20.57
C TRP A 281 -12.52 0.70 20.75
N ILE A 282 -11.44 1.04 20.05
CA ILE A 282 -10.70 2.27 20.23
C ILE A 282 -11.07 3.21 19.07
N PRO A 283 -11.77 4.33 19.33
CA PRO A 283 -12.05 5.34 18.30
C PRO A 283 -10.75 5.96 17.78
N SER A 284 -10.77 6.50 16.56
CA SER A 284 -9.53 6.92 15.87
C SER A 284 -8.73 7.96 16.66
N ASN A 285 -9.39 8.88 17.36
CA ASN A 285 -8.77 9.91 18.20
C ASN A 285 -7.99 9.34 19.40
N LEU A 286 -8.32 8.12 19.85
CA LEU A 286 -7.58 7.38 20.88
C LEU A 286 -6.62 6.32 20.28
N GLY A 287 -6.58 6.21 18.95
CA GLY A 287 -5.71 5.33 18.16
C GLY A 287 -4.70 6.14 17.34
N TYR A 288 -4.74 5.97 16.02
CA TYR A 288 -3.79 6.61 15.07
C TYR A 288 -4.36 7.85 14.35
N GLY A 289 -5.58 8.27 14.69
CA GLY A 289 -6.20 9.52 14.25
C GLY A 289 -6.38 9.67 12.74
N ALA A 290 -6.48 10.92 12.29
CA ALA A 290 -6.77 11.30 10.91
C ALA A 290 -5.70 10.89 9.88
N LYS A 291 -4.50 10.50 10.34
CA LYS A 291 -3.39 10.10 9.46
C LYS A 291 -3.24 8.58 9.36
N GLY A 292 -3.68 7.82 10.36
CA GLY A 292 -3.38 6.39 10.43
C GLY A 292 -1.88 6.13 10.61
N THR A 293 -1.40 4.96 10.17
CA THR A 293 0.02 4.63 10.17
C THR A 293 0.65 4.89 8.79
N PRO A 294 1.70 5.72 8.68
CA PRO A 294 2.36 5.99 7.40
C PRO A 294 2.89 4.71 6.75
N GLY A 295 2.35 4.36 5.57
CA GLY A 295 2.71 3.13 4.85
C GLY A 295 2.32 1.83 5.57
N GLY A 296 1.56 1.93 6.67
CA GLY A 296 1.12 0.80 7.46
C GLY A 296 -0.30 0.33 7.11
N PRO A 297 -0.75 -0.76 7.73
CA PRO A 297 -2.07 -1.36 7.47
C PRO A 297 -3.23 -0.55 8.05
N ILE A 298 -2.98 0.48 8.88
CA ILE A 298 -4.02 1.24 9.56
C ILE A 298 -4.28 2.53 8.80
N GLY A 299 -5.43 2.60 8.14
CA GLY A 299 -5.85 3.78 7.38
C GLY A 299 -6.21 4.98 8.27
N PRO A 300 -6.43 6.15 7.64
CA PRO A 300 -6.86 7.35 8.34
C PRO A 300 -8.24 7.15 8.99
N ASP A 301 -8.41 7.70 10.20
CA ASP A 301 -9.64 7.63 10.99
C ASP A 301 -10.19 6.23 11.25
N ALA A 302 -9.33 5.22 11.20
CA ALA A 302 -9.71 3.86 11.51
C ALA A 302 -10.03 3.68 13.00
N THR A 303 -11.18 3.06 13.28
CA THR A 303 -11.50 2.49 14.60
C THR A 303 -10.82 1.13 14.72
N LEU A 304 -10.21 0.87 15.87
CA LEU A 304 -9.44 -0.34 16.11
C LEU A 304 -10.19 -1.26 17.07
N THR A 305 -10.12 -2.57 16.83
CA THR A 305 -10.56 -3.59 17.78
C THR A 305 -9.35 -4.32 18.33
N PHE A 306 -9.26 -4.48 19.64
CA PHE A 306 -8.21 -5.27 20.28
C PHE A 306 -8.81 -6.29 21.23
N ASP A 307 -8.34 -7.52 21.17
CA ASP A 307 -8.44 -8.45 22.30
C ASP A 307 -7.12 -8.44 23.04
N VAL A 308 -7.14 -8.14 24.33
CA VAL A 308 -5.93 -8.04 25.16
C VAL A 308 -6.10 -8.93 26.38
N GLU A 309 -5.09 -9.74 26.66
CA GLU A 309 -4.95 -10.55 27.84
C GLU A 309 -3.74 -10.04 28.64
N LEU A 310 -3.99 -9.50 29.83
CA LEU A 310 -2.93 -8.96 30.68
C LEU A 310 -2.32 -10.08 31.52
N LEU A 311 -1.07 -10.44 31.20
CA LEU A 311 -0.37 -11.56 31.85
C LEU A 311 0.37 -11.13 33.11
N GLY A 312 0.84 -9.88 33.18
CA GLY A 312 1.55 -9.39 34.35
C GLY A 312 2.06 -7.96 34.20
N ILE A 313 2.51 -7.41 35.33
CA ILE A 313 3.19 -6.12 35.44
C ILE A 313 4.67 -6.43 35.68
N LEU A 314 5.53 -5.85 34.85
CA LEU A 314 6.97 -6.02 34.94
C LEU A 314 7.56 -4.88 35.78
N LYS A 315 8.56 -5.23 36.58
CA LYS A 315 9.32 -4.27 37.40
C LYS A 315 10.39 -3.56 36.57
#